data_AF-A0A920P1I5-F1
#
_entry.id   AF-A0A920P1I5-F1
#
_cell.length_a   1.000
_cell.length_b   1.000
_cell.length_c   1.000
_cell.angle_alpha   90.00
_cell.angle_beta   90.00
_cell.angle_gamma   90.00
#
_symmetry.space_group_name_H-M   'P 1'
#
loop_
_entity.id
_entity.type
_entity.pdbx_description
1 polymer ?
#
loop_
_entity_poly.entity_id
_entity_poly.type
_entity_poly.pdbx_seq_one_letter_code
_entity_poly.pdbx_strand_id
1 'polypeptide(L)'
;MIEQDAIGELVFRKADGEHRLIAFGNEQSRSYFVSMWDSTAISETYQAGRYMRVPAADEDGWTTIDFNRSYNAPCVFTAFSVCSLPPLENRFWV
;
A
#
# COMPACT_ATOMS: atom_id res chain seq x y z
N MET A 1 4.30 13.12 13.35
CA MET A 1 4.43 12.23 12.16
C MET A 1 3.90 10.87 12.55
N ILE A 2 3.22 10.16 11.65
CA ILE A 2 2.84 8.77 11.90
C ILE A 2 4.08 7.93 11.61
N GLU A 3 4.68 7.38 12.65
CA GLU A 3 5.82 6.47 12.54
C GLU A 3 5.29 5.06 12.29
N GLN A 4 5.76 4.43 11.22
CA GLN A 4 5.43 3.05 10.87
C GLN A 4 6.71 2.36 10.43
N ASP A 5 6.98 1.18 10.98
CA ASP A 5 8.17 0.42 10.63
C ASP A 5 7.97 -0.25 9.27
N ALA A 6 8.90 -0.02 8.35
CA ALA A 6 9.01 -0.80 7.13
C ALA A 6 9.53 -2.18 7.51
N ILE A 7 8.71 -3.21 7.33
CA ILE A 7 9.04 -4.58 7.77
C ILE A 7 9.51 -5.47 6.62
N GLY A 8 9.30 -5.04 5.37
CA GLY A 8 9.76 -5.77 4.20
C GLY A 8 9.14 -5.26 2.91
N GLU A 9 9.33 -6.05 1.86
CA GLU A 9 8.87 -5.75 0.51
C GLU A 9 7.97 -6.88 0.00
N LEU A 10 6.85 -6.51 -0.60
CA LEU A 10 5.98 -7.42 -1.32
C LEU A 10 6.37 -7.37 -2.80
N VAL A 11 6.88 -8.48 -3.31
CA VAL A 11 7.34 -8.60 -4.70
C VAL A 11 6.29 -9.35 -5.51
N PHE A 12 5.89 -8.79 -6.65
CA PHE A 12 4.89 -9.39 -7.52
C PHE A 12 5.18 -9.08 -9.00
N ARG A 13 4.59 -9.86 -9.90
CA ARG A 13 4.68 -9.63 -11.36
C ARG A 13 3.34 -9.13 -11.90
N LYS A 14 3.40 -8.12 -12.77
CA LYS A 14 2.33 -7.66 -13.66
C LYS A 14 2.85 -7.69 -15.10
N ALA A 15 1.99 -7.49 -16.09
CA ALA A 15 2.32 -7.65 -17.52
C ALA A 15 3.55 -6.84 -17.99
N ASP A 16 3.86 -5.74 -17.30
CA ASP A 16 4.95 -4.81 -17.59
C ASP A 16 6.24 -5.11 -16.81
N GLY A 17 6.24 -6.06 -15.87
CA GLY A 17 7.44 -6.47 -15.16
C GLY A 17 7.22 -6.92 -13.73
N GLU A 18 8.34 -7.02 -13.01
CA GLU A 18 8.36 -7.22 -11.56
C GLU A 18 8.23 -5.86 -10.85
N HIS A 19 7.38 -5.81 -9.84
CA HIS A 19 7.11 -4.63 -9.03
C HIS A 19 7.29 -4.97 -7.56
N ARG A 20 7.56 -3.95 -6.76
CA ARG A 20 7.83 -4.06 -5.33
C ARG A 20 6.99 -3.04 -4.57
N LEU A 21 6.52 -3.43 -3.39
CA LEU A 21 5.77 -2.57 -2.48
C LEU A 21 6.38 -2.66 -1.09
N ILE A 22 6.77 -1.53 -0.53
CA ILE A 22 7.14 -1.43 0.89
C ILE A 22 5.90 -1.71 1.74
N ALA A 23 6.03 -2.69 2.63
CA ALA A 23 5.03 -3.10 3.58
C ALA A 23 5.38 -2.59 4.98
N PHE A 24 4.38 -2.04 5.66
CA PHE A 24 4.52 -1.48 7.00
C PHE A 24 3.79 -2.34 8.03
N GLY A 25 4.40 -2.53 9.19
CA GLY A 25 3.83 -3.36 10.26
C GLY A 25 4.86 -3.67 11.35
N ASN A 26 4.58 -4.71 12.12
CA ASN A 26 5.47 -5.28 13.13
C ASN A 26 5.44 -6.81 13.07
N GLU A 27 6.34 -7.49 13.78
CA GLU A 27 6.47 -8.96 13.77
C GLU A 27 5.18 -9.70 14.18
N GLN A 28 4.31 -9.06 14.96
CA GLN A 28 3.06 -9.63 15.45
C GLN A 28 1.86 -9.29 14.55
N SER A 29 2.10 -8.58 13.44
CA SER A 29 1.04 -8.10 12.56
C SER A 29 0.41 -9.25 11.79
N ARG A 30 -0.90 -9.43 11.92
CA ARG A 30 -1.69 -10.38 11.11
C ARG A 30 -1.90 -9.91 9.67
N SER A 31 -1.62 -8.63 9.39
CA SER A 31 -1.62 -8.04 8.06
C SER A 31 -0.69 -6.83 8.04
N TYR A 32 -0.10 -6.58 6.89
CA TYR A 32 0.72 -5.40 6.61
C TYR A 32 -0.14 -4.27 6.06
N PHE A 33 0.23 -3.05 6.42
CA PHE A 33 -0.27 -1.83 5.80
C PHE A 33 0.55 -1.52 4.56
N VAL A 34 -0.13 -1.14 3.49
CA VAL A 34 0.51 -0.60 2.29
C VAL A 34 -0.24 0.65 1.87
N SER A 35 0.48 1.77 1.73
CA SER A 35 0.00 2.95 1.01
C SER A 35 0.59 2.93 -0.40
N MET A 36 -0.24 3.17 -1.40
CA MET A 36 0.16 3.10 -2.81
C MET A 36 -0.41 4.26 -3.61
N TRP A 37 0.24 4.57 -4.72
CA TRP A 37 -0.24 5.48 -5.74
C TRP A 37 -0.11 4.80 -7.10
N ASP A 38 -1.11 4.97 -7.95
CA ASP A 38 -1.12 4.46 -9.32
C ASP A 38 -1.71 5.50 -10.28
N SER A 39 -1.58 5.28 -11.59
CA SER A 39 -1.94 6.29 -12.60
C SER A 39 -3.42 6.67 -12.56
N THR A 40 -4.29 5.80 -12.03
CA THR A 40 -5.72 6.10 -11.83
C THR A 40 -5.93 7.27 -10.87
N ALA A 41 -4.99 7.58 -9.97
CA ALA A 41 -5.08 8.72 -9.06
C ALA A 41 -5.06 10.08 -9.77
N ILE A 42 -4.70 10.12 -11.06
CA ILE A 42 -4.75 11.34 -11.87
C ILE A 42 -6.21 11.73 -12.18
N SER A 43 -7.11 10.76 -12.35
CA SER A 43 -8.45 11.04 -12.90
C SER A 43 -9.62 10.23 -12.31
N GLU A 44 -9.37 9.06 -11.73
CA GLU A 44 -10.42 8.11 -11.33
C GLU A 44 -10.45 7.83 -9.82
N THR A 45 -9.29 7.85 -9.15
CA THR A 45 -9.17 7.58 -7.71
C THR A 45 -8.61 8.79 -6.95
N TYR A 46 -8.59 8.72 -5.62
CA TYR A 46 -8.09 9.83 -4.79
C TYR A 46 -6.63 10.19 -5.12
N GLN A 47 -6.38 11.48 -5.33
CA GLN A 47 -5.13 12.00 -5.90
C GLN A 47 -3.89 11.71 -5.05
N ALA A 48 -4.03 11.64 -3.72
CA ALA A 48 -2.91 11.37 -2.83
C ALA A 48 -2.58 9.86 -2.70
N GLY A 49 -3.36 8.98 -3.34
CA GLY A 49 -3.19 7.54 -3.29
C GLY A 49 -4.24 6.82 -2.45
N ARG A 50 -4.06 5.51 -2.31
CA ARG A 50 -4.97 4.59 -1.61
C ARG A 50 -4.22 3.72 -0.62
N TYR A 51 -4.94 3.18 0.34
CA TYR A 51 -4.42 2.24 1.33
C TYR A 51 -4.93 0.83 1.06
N MET A 52 -4.18 -0.18 1.48
CA MET A 52 -4.63 -1.56 1.51
C MET A 52 -4.06 -2.31 2.70
N ARG A 53 -4.73 -3.42 3.05
CA ARG A 53 -4.25 -4.38 4.05
C ARG A 53 -3.93 -5.69 3.33
N VAL A 54 -2.68 -6.10 3.43
CA VAL A 54 -2.19 -7.36 2.86
C VAL A 54 -2.04 -8.35 4.01
N PRO A 55 -2.59 -9.57 3.95
CA PRO A 55 -2.38 -10.57 5.00
C PRO A 55 -0.89 -10.81 5.26
N ALA A 56 -0.53 -11.17 6.49
CA ALA A 56 0.84 -11.60 6.78
C ALA A 56 1.22 -12.77 5.87
N ALA A 57 2.52 -12.86 5.53
CA ALA A 57 3.00 -13.97 4.73
C ALA A 57 2.84 -15.29 5.48
N ASP A 58 2.62 -16.37 4.73
CA ASP A 58 2.68 -17.73 5.26
C ASP A 58 4.12 -18.16 5.58
N GLU A 59 4.28 -19.39 6.06
CA GLU A 59 5.60 -19.95 6.43
C GLU A 59 6.59 -20.01 5.26
N ASP A 60 6.09 -20.04 4.02
CA ASP A 60 6.87 -20.05 2.80
C ASP A 60 7.17 -18.64 2.26
N GLY A 61 6.68 -17.59 2.94
CA GLY A 61 6.89 -16.19 2.59
C GLY A 61 5.91 -15.64 1.54
N TRP A 62 4.82 -16.35 1.25
CA TRP A 62 3.82 -15.94 0.28
C TRP A 62 2.62 -15.24 0.92
N THR A 63 2.03 -14.29 0.20
CA THR A 63 0.77 -13.64 0.58
C THR A 63 -0.01 -13.22 -0.66
N THR A 64 -1.24 -12.75 -0.47
CA THR A 64 -2.11 -12.27 -1.54
C THR A 64 -2.24 -10.75 -1.48
N ILE A 65 -1.86 -10.09 -2.58
CA ILE A 65 -2.11 -8.66 -2.78
C ILE A 65 -3.40 -8.51 -3.58
N ASP A 66 -4.44 -7.93 -2.97
CA ASP A 66 -5.72 -7.67 -3.61
C ASP A 66 -5.96 -6.17 -3.80
N PHE A 67 -5.58 -5.66 -4.98
CA PHE A 67 -5.73 -4.24 -5.35
C PHE A 67 -7.20 -3.78 -5.39
N ASN A 68 -8.16 -4.69 -5.56
CA ASN A 68 -9.60 -4.34 -5.56
C ASN A 68 -10.11 -3.99 -4.16
N ARG A 69 -9.36 -4.39 -3.12
CA ARG A 69 -9.65 -4.03 -1.72
C ARG A 69 -8.86 -2.82 -1.23
N SER A 70 -8.26 -2.06 -2.15
CA SER A 70 -7.70 -0.75 -1.82
C SER A 70 -8.83 0.24 -1.48
N TYR A 71 -8.56 1.13 -0.53
CA TYR A 71 -9.55 2.05 0.02
C TYR A 71 -8.98 3.44 0.27
N ASN A 72 -9.89 4.42 0.36
CA ASN A 72 -9.55 5.81 0.60
C ASN A 72 -9.06 6.02 2.04
N ALA A 73 -8.00 6.80 2.18
CA ALA A 73 -7.45 7.16 3.48
C ALA A 73 -8.40 8.11 4.25
N PRO A 74 -8.31 8.20 5.59
CA PRO A 74 -9.21 9.04 6.39
C PRO A 74 -9.24 10.52 6.00
N CYS A 75 -8.12 11.09 5.53
CA CYS A 75 -8.03 12.47 5.05
C CYS A 75 -8.95 12.77 3.85
N VAL A 76 -9.44 11.75 3.14
CA VAL A 76 -10.45 11.94 2.08
C VAL A 76 -11.77 12.43 2.67
N PHE A 77 -12.08 12.04 3.90
CA PHE A 77 -13.37 12.31 4.54
C PHE A 77 -13.33 13.48 5.52
N THR A 78 -12.15 13.89 5.96
CA THR A 78 -12.00 14.96 6.96
C THR A 78 -10.67 15.68 6.87
N ALA A 79 -10.71 17.01 6.99
CA ALA A 79 -9.52 17.87 7.06
C ALA A 79 -8.73 17.71 8.38
N PHE A 80 -9.30 17.04 9.38
CA PHE A 80 -8.69 16.86 10.70
C PHE A 80 -7.84 15.59 10.82
N SER A 81 -7.64 14.84 9.73
CA SER A 81 -6.80 13.64 9.70
C SER A 81 -5.56 13.86 8.84
N VAL A 82 -4.39 13.50 9.38
CA VAL A 82 -3.11 13.51 8.65
C VAL A 82 -2.88 12.13 8.05
N CYS A 83 -2.69 12.07 6.74
CA CYS A 83 -2.38 10.85 6.01
C CYS A 83 -0.89 10.72 5.71
N SER A 84 -0.37 9.50 5.75
CA SER A 84 0.93 9.19 5.17
C SER A 84 0.79 9.13 3.64
N LEU A 85 1.68 9.85 2.95
CA LEU A 85 1.78 9.71 1.50
C LEU A 85 2.49 8.39 1.17
N PRO A 86 2.14 7.74 0.05
CA PRO A 86 2.88 6.59 -0.44
C PRO A 86 4.36 6.92 -0.65
N PRO A 87 5.30 6.08 -0.18
CA PRO A 87 6.72 6.21 -0.53
C PRO A 87 6.90 6.07 -2.05
N LEU A 88 8.03 6.54 -2.60
CA LEU A 88 8.24 6.58 -4.05
C LEU A 88 8.20 5.18 -4.68
N GLU A 89 8.71 4.20 -3.94
CA GLU A 89 8.74 2.78 -4.28
C GLU A 89 7.32 2.20 -4.45
N ASN A 90 6.33 2.77 -3.77
CA ASN A 90 4.93 2.35 -3.86
C ASN A 90 4.12 3.18 -4.89
N ARG A 91 4.79 3.89 -5.81
CA ARG A 91 4.15 4.68 -6.86
C ARG A 91 4.43 4.06 -8.22
N PHE A 92 3.36 3.66 -8.90
CA PHE A 92 3.46 3.04 -10.21
C PHE A 92 2.74 3.89 -11.25
N TRP A 93 3.22 3.88 -12.48
CA TRP A 93 2.59 4.60 -13.61
C TRP A 93 1.60 3.72 -14.39
N VAL A 94 1.07 2.70 -13.73
CA VAL A 94 0.22 1.64 -14.32
C VAL A 94 -1.17 1.65 -13.70
#